data_AF-A0A9C7G9H9-F1
#
_entry.id   AF-A0A9C7G9H9-F1
#
_cell.length_a   1.000
_cell.length_b   1.000
_cell.length_c   1.000
_cell.angle_alpha   90.00
_cell.angle_beta   90.00
_cell.angle_gamma   90.00
#
_symmetry.space_group_name_H-M   'P 1'
#
loop_
_entity.id
_entity.type
_entity.pdbx_description
1 polymer ?
#
loop_
_entity_poly.entity_id
_entity_poly.type
_entity_poly.pdbx_seq_one_letter_code
_entity_poly.pdbx_strand_id
1 'polypeptide(L)'
;MKRKRASKKNKLHIFTFLLLMVALVIGIYYAIKVNDYEQTPVKESPIITKPSDTKPSDNNTVDSKNDQKIVEKTFSLSKEGKVPNIPFVSGITEWNEVNKEWGKSDHISETAKGRYEEYESHHSTIGYTDHTVNDIRSYDSELQNISLDEIKNIGGEPDAIRYYEDSTHDQMILVYHATNFTDLLWVLPVKTEQEPNPKVDHISLYTQVKKTPNQQENQTISEVISKMSLEDKIGQMILAGISGTTMDTNAKKLISQFHVGGIIFYKNNFETPEQAVQLVNQLKAGNSSNLPLFLGIDQEGGRVTRLPGGLVNFPPNNQIGKVNSPAFSYKVGTLLGHELKEFGLNLDFAPVLDINSNPNNPIIGDRSFGNNSEIVSTLGIQTMKGIQSQNVIPTIKHFPGHGDTSIDSHLELPIVNKSLRELQELELIPFERAINHGADVVMVAHILLSELDKTNPASMSKAVMADLLRKQLSFKGVIITDDMTMGAITEHFDIGKAAVESVKAGSDIILVGHDYNNVVKIISSLINAVENGGISEQRLNESIERIIQLKRKYLINDTKVENPNINELNHSINSLLKNYLH
;
A
#
# COMPACT_ATOMS: atom_id res chain seq x y z
N MET A 1 33.53 58.43 30.49
CA MET A 1 33.01 57.03 30.52
C MET A 1 31.78 56.86 31.44
N LYS A 2 30.61 57.47 31.15
CA LYS A 2 29.39 57.27 31.98
C LYS A 2 28.07 57.05 31.21
N ARG A 3 28.07 56.89 29.88
CA ARG A 3 26.83 56.71 29.08
C ARG A 3 26.54 55.30 28.54
N LYS A 4 27.44 54.31 28.67
CA LYS A 4 27.21 52.94 28.16
C LYS A 4 26.69 51.90 29.18
N ARG A 5 26.55 52.23 30.47
CA ARG A 5 26.08 51.28 31.50
C ARG A 5 24.56 51.28 31.75
N ALA A 6 23.82 52.32 31.33
CA ALA A 6 22.37 52.40 31.55
C ALA A 6 21.54 51.55 30.55
N SER A 7 22.05 51.34 29.33
CA SER A 7 21.33 50.62 28.26
C SER A 7 21.25 49.10 28.46
N LYS A 8 22.26 48.48 29.09
CA LYS A 8 22.26 47.02 29.36
C LYS A 8 21.34 46.61 30.50
N LYS A 9 21.16 47.43 31.55
CA LYS A 9 20.24 47.14 32.65
C LYS A 9 18.78 47.16 32.20
N ASN A 10 18.41 48.11 31.33
CA ASN A 10 17.03 48.20 30.83
C ASN A 10 16.68 47.04 29.87
N LYS A 11 17.62 46.60 29.02
CA LYS A 11 17.39 45.43 28.15
C LYS A 11 17.28 44.12 28.92
N LEU A 12 18.04 43.96 30.01
CA LEU A 12 17.95 42.77 30.85
C LEU A 12 16.61 42.71 31.57
N HIS A 13 16.13 43.83 32.14
CA HIS A 13 14.82 43.88 32.80
C HIS A 13 13.64 43.64 31.86
N ILE A 14 13.71 44.13 30.61
CA ILE A 14 12.67 43.85 29.60
C ILE A 14 12.63 42.35 29.25
N PHE A 15 13.80 41.71 29.11
CA PHE A 15 13.88 40.29 28.80
C PHE A 15 13.39 39.40 29.96
N THR A 16 13.72 39.75 31.21
CA THR A 16 13.22 39.02 32.38
C THR A 16 11.71 39.19 32.56
N PHE A 17 11.17 40.38 32.25
CA PHE A 17 9.73 40.64 32.30
C PHE A 17 8.95 39.88 31.22
N LEU A 18 9.52 39.75 30.01
CA LEU A 18 8.93 38.96 28.93
C LEU A 18 8.89 37.46 29.27
N LEU A 19 9.94 36.94 29.91
CA LEU A 19 10.02 35.55 30.34
C LEU A 19 9.02 35.21 31.46
N LEU A 20 8.83 36.15 32.40
CA LEU A 20 7.81 36.03 33.44
C LEU A 20 6.38 36.07 32.88
N MET A 21 6.12 36.89 31.85
CA MET A 21 4.83 36.90 31.15
C MET A 21 4.56 35.60 30.40
N VAL A 22 5.57 35.02 29.72
CA VAL A 22 5.42 33.72 29.03
C VAL A 22 5.16 32.60 30.04
N ALA A 23 5.87 32.57 31.16
CA ALA A 23 5.63 31.60 32.23
C ALA A 23 4.24 31.77 32.86
N LEU A 24 3.74 33.00 33.00
CA LEU A 24 2.39 33.28 33.49
C LEU A 24 1.31 32.80 32.50
N VAL A 25 1.50 33.02 31.20
CA VAL A 25 0.57 32.57 30.15
C VAL A 25 0.54 31.04 30.07
N ILE A 26 1.69 30.37 30.19
CA ILE A 26 1.77 28.90 30.25
C ILE A 26 1.12 28.37 31.54
N GLY A 27 1.32 29.04 32.67
CA GLY A 27 0.68 28.70 33.94
C GLY A 27 -0.84 28.87 33.91
N ILE A 28 -1.34 29.94 33.29
CA ILE A 28 -2.78 30.16 33.09
C ILE A 28 -3.35 29.13 32.11
N TYR A 29 -2.63 28.79 31.03
CA TYR A 29 -3.03 27.75 30.08
C TYR A 29 -3.16 26.38 30.76
N TYR A 30 -2.20 26.01 31.63
CA TYR A 30 -2.28 24.77 32.40
C TYR A 30 -3.36 24.82 33.49
N ALA A 31 -3.58 25.96 34.16
CA ALA A 31 -4.66 26.11 35.14
C ALA A 31 -6.05 26.00 34.50
N ILE A 32 -6.22 26.52 33.28
CA ILE A 32 -7.45 26.35 32.49
C ILE A 32 -7.62 24.89 32.07
N LYS A 33 -6.55 24.22 31.61
CA LYS A 33 -6.61 22.81 31.19
C LYS A 33 -6.83 21.82 32.35
N VAL A 34 -6.40 22.17 33.56
CA VAL A 34 -6.63 21.37 34.78
C VAL A 34 -8.06 21.57 35.31
N ASN A 35 -8.67 22.74 35.09
CA ASN A 35 -10.09 22.98 35.42
C ASN A 35 -11.10 22.38 34.43
N ASP A 36 -10.69 22.00 33.21
CA ASP A 36 -11.54 21.27 32.26
C ASP A 36 -11.60 19.75 32.53
N TYR A 37 -10.94 19.28 33.60
CA TYR A 37 -10.96 17.89 34.06
C TYR A 37 -11.86 17.69 35.30
N GLU A 38 -13.06 18.26 35.31
CA GLU A 38 -14.12 17.79 36.21
C GLU A 38 -15.49 17.68 35.50
N GLN A 39 -15.98 16.43 35.50
CA GLN A 39 -17.37 15.98 35.35
C GLN A 39 -18.03 16.08 33.97
N THR A 40 -17.85 15.03 33.17
CA THR A 40 -18.95 14.50 32.35
C THR A 40 -19.57 13.28 33.05
N PRO A 41 -20.91 13.12 33.07
CA PRO A 41 -21.58 12.14 33.91
C PRO A 41 -21.44 10.72 33.34
N VAL A 42 -21.25 9.76 34.23
CA VAL A 42 -21.40 8.32 33.99
C VAL A 42 -22.78 8.08 33.36
N LYS A 43 -22.80 7.62 32.10
CA LYS A 43 -24.01 7.05 31.49
C LYS A 43 -24.18 5.63 32.04
N GLU A 44 -25.35 5.39 32.61
CA GLU A 44 -25.80 4.12 33.16
C GLU A 44 -25.70 2.98 32.13
N SER A 45 -25.21 1.82 32.59
CA SER A 45 -25.19 0.57 31.84
C SER A 45 -26.62 0.11 31.49
N PRO A 46 -26.84 -0.55 30.34
CA PRO A 46 -28.08 -1.26 30.07
C PRO A 46 -28.35 -2.30 31.16
N ILE A 47 -29.58 -2.31 31.67
CA ILE A 47 -30.06 -3.34 32.61
C ILE A 47 -30.24 -4.64 31.82
N ILE A 48 -29.34 -5.61 32.01
CA ILE A 48 -29.53 -6.98 31.54
C ILE A 48 -30.19 -7.80 32.65
N THR A 49 -31.37 -8.32 32.36
CA THR A 49 -32.12 -9.26 33.19
C THR A 49 -31.40 -10.62 33.21
N LYS A 50 -31.18 -11.16 34.41
CA LYS A 50 -30.60 -12.50 34.60
C LYS A 50 -31.54 -13.58 34.01
N PRO A 51 -31.07 -14.53 33.20
CA PRO A 51 -31.77 -15.78 32.98
C PRO A 51 -31.84 -16.57 34.30
N SER A 52 -33.00 -17.15 34.57
CA SER A 52 -33.33 -17.80 35.83
C SER A 52 -32.59 -19.12 36.03
N ASP A 53 -32.22 -19.41 37.29
CA ASP A 53 -31.73 -20.72 37.72
C ASP A 53 -32.76 -21.83 37.46
N THR A 54 -32.53 -22.67 36.46
CA THR A 54 -33.14 -24.00 36.36
C THR A 54 -32.10 -25.04 35.98
N LYS A 55 -31.97 -26.07 36.84
CA LYS A 55 -31.06 -27.21 36.71
C LYS A 55 -31.23 -27.96 35.37
N PRO A 56 -30.16 -28.57 34.84
CA PRO A 56 -30.22 -29.34 33.60
C PRO A 56 -30.94 -30.68 33.82
N SER A 57 -31.90 -30.98 32.94
CA SER A 57 -32.43 -32.33 32.74
C SER A 57 -31.75 -32.97 31.53
N ASP A 58 -31.22 -34.18 31.72
CA ASP A 58 -30.54 -35.01 30.72
C ASP A 58 -31.30 -35.13 29.39
N ASN A 59 -30.70 -34.67 28.28
CA ASN A 59 -31.12 -34.94 26.90
C ASN A 59 -29.94 -34.85 25.87
N ASN A 60 -28.76 -35.38 26.21
CA ASN A 60 -27.50 -35.14 25.47
C ASN A 60 -27.29 -35.88 24.12
N THR A 61 -28.30 -36.54 23.52
CA THR A 61 -28.10 -37.26 22.24
C THR A 61 -28.88 -36.69 21.04
N VAL A 62 -29.83 -35.78 21.28
CA VAL A 62 -30.60 -35.14 20.21
C VAL A 62 -29.99 -33.79 19.82
N ASP A 63 -29.43 -33.06 20.80
CA ASP A 63 -28.77 -31.76 20.58
C ASP A 63 -27.51 -31.86 19.71
N SER A 64 -26.61 -32.83 19.96
CA SER A 64 -25.35 -32.91 19.21
C SER A 64 -25.53 -33.13 17.71
N LYS A 65 -26.58 -33.86 17.29
CA LYS A 65 -26.91 -34.03 15.86
C LYS A 65 -27.50 -32.77 15.24
N ASN A 66 -28.13 -31.91 16.04
CA ASN A 66 -28.65 -30.63 15.57
C ASN A 66 -27.50 -29.62 15.44
N ASP A 67 -26.63 -29.54 16.46
CA ASP A 67 -25.43 -28.70 16.47
C ASP A 67 -24.52 -29.02 15.30
N GLN A 68 -24.29 -30.32 15.02
CA GLN A 68 -23.56 -30.79 13.83
C GLN A 68 -24.12 -30.23 12.53
N LYS A 69 -25.44 -30.31 12.35
CA LYS A 69 -26.09 -29.80 11.15
C LYS A 69 -25.99 -28.28 11.04
N ILE A 70 -26.04 -27.57 12.17
CA ILE A 70 -25.88 -26.11 12.18
C ILE A 70 -24.46 -25.75 11.76
N VAL A 71 -23.43 -26.41 12.30
CA VAL A 71 -22.02 -26.18 11.90
C VAL A 71 -21.80 -26.50 10.42
N GLU A 72 -22.25 -27.65 9.94
CA GLU A 72 -22.17 -28.03 8.51
C GLU A 72 -22.86 -26.99 7.61
N LYS A 73 -24.06 -26.56 8.00
CA LYS A 73 -24.85 -25.55 7.29
C LYS A 73 -24.12 -24.20 7.28
N THR A 74 -23.55 -23.76 8.41
CA THR A 74 -22.79 -22.51 8.51
C THR A 74 -21.58 -22.52 7.58
N PHE A 75 -20.79 -23.60 7.57
CA PHE A 75 -19.68 -23.74 6.63
C PHE A 75 -20.14 -23.76 5.17
N SER A 76 -21.22 -24.46 4.86
CA SER A 76 -21.78 -24.48 3.50
C SER A 76 -22.25 -23.10 3.05
N LEU A 77 -23.03 -22.40 3.88
CA LEU A 77 -23.57 -21.08 3.58
C LEU A 77 -22.48 -20.01 3.49
N SER A 78 -21.40 -20.14 4.26
CA SER A 78 -20.28 -19.18 4.22
C SER A 78 -19.63 -19.09 2.83
N LYS A 79 -19.60 -20.20 2.08
CA LYS A 79 -19.11 -20.25 0.69
C LYS A 79 -20.02 -19.50 -0.28
N GLU A 80 -21.27 -19.28 0.09
CA GLU A 80 -22.24 -18.48 -0.64
C GLU A 80 -22.35 -17.03 -0.11
N GLY A 81 -21.51 -16.63 0.86
CA GLY A 81 -21.58 -15.31 1.49
C GLY A 81 -22.76 -15.16 2.46
N LYS A 82 -23.34 -16.27 2.96
CA LYS A 82 -24.51 -16.26 3.86
C LYS A 82 -24.19 -16.86 5.23
N VAL A 83 -25.00 -16.50 6.22
CA VAL A 83 -25.05 -17.17 7.52
C VAL A 83 -26.47 -17.71 7.79
N PRO A 84 -26.65 -18.70 8.67
CA PRO A 84 -27.99 -19.20 9.01
C PRO A 84 -28.94 -18.09 9.47
N ASN A 85 -30.21 -18.19 9.07
CA ASN A 85 -31.32 -17.34 9.53
C ASN A 85 -31.22 -15.84 9.22
N ILE A 86 -30.19 -15.40 8.47
CA ILE A 86 -30.06 -14.03 7.96
C ILE A 86 -30.23 -14.04 6.43
N PRO A 87 -31.15 -13.25 5.86
CA PRO A 87 -31.49 -13.32 4.43
C PRO A 87 -30.50 -12.58 3.52
N PHE A 88 -29.45 -11.97 4.09
CA PHE A 88 -28.49 -11.14 3.36
C PHE A 88 -27.26 -11.91 2.92
N VAL A 89 -26.68 -11.44 1.82
CA VAL A 89 -25.48 -12.01 1.24
C VAL A 89 -24.35 -10.99 1.36
N SER A 90 -23.35 -11.32 2.18
CA SER A 90 -22.13 -10.54 2.38
C SER A 90 -21.40 -10.39 1.04
N GLY A 91 -21.04 -9.15 0.69
CA GLY A 91 -20.46 -8.79 -0.60
C GLY A 91 -21.45 -8.47 -1.73
N ILE A 92 -22.76 -8.64 -1.52
CA ILE A 92 -23.79 -8.46 -2.56
C ILE A 92 -24.93 -7.55 -2.09
N THR A 93 -25.50 -7.80 -0.91
CA THR A 93 -26.67 -7.07 -0.42
C THR A 93 -26.33 -5.62 -0.11
N GLU A 94 -27.16 -4.68 -0.56
CA GLU A 94 -27.00 -3.25 -0.27
C GLU A 94 -27.77 -2.80 0.98
N TRP A 95 -27.31 -1.73 1.63
CA TRP A 95 -27.94 -1.09 2.79
C TRP A 95 -29.42 -0.74 2.57
N ASN A 96 -29.79 -0.32 1.36
CA ASN A 96 -31.18 -0.03 1.03
C ASN A 96 -32.07 -1.28 1.05
N GLU A 97 -31.52 -2.44 0.68
CA GLU A 97 -32.23 -3.72 0.72
C GLU A 97 -32.39 -4.19 2.16
N VAL A 98 -31.36 -4.04 2.98
CA VAL A 98 -31.44 -4.33 4.43
C VAL A 98 -32.52 -3.47 5.09
N ASN A 99 -32.51 -2.15 4.86
CA ASN A 99 -33.52 -1.24 5.41
C ASN A 99 -34.93 -1.52 4.90
N LYS A 100 -35.07 -2.00 3.65
CA LYS A 100 -36.36 -2.38 3.10
C LYS A 100 -36.92 -3.62 3.77
N GLU A 101 -36.06 -4.58 4.08
CA GLU A 101 -36.44 -5.87 4.67
C GLU A 101 -36.62 -5.78 6.19
N TRP A 102 -35.67 -5.18 6.90
CA TRP A 102 -35.60 -5.14 8.37
C TRP A 102 -35.98 -3.79 8.98
N GLY A 103 -36.17 -2.75 8.16
CA GLY A 103 -36.45 -1.42 8.66
C GLY A 103 -35.21 -0.74 9.25
N LYS A 104 -35.45 0.21 10.16
CA LYS A 104 -34.39 1.03 10.75
C LYS A 104 -33.71 0.28 11.89
N SER A 105 -32.38 0.35 11.96
CA SER A 105 -31.61 -0.27 13.04
C SER A 105 -31.86 0.38 14.41
N ASP A 106 -31.62 -0.39 15.48
CA ASP A 106 -31.77 0.04 16.87
C ASP A 106 -30.59 0.94 17.28
N HIS A 107 -29.38 0.52 16.92
CA HIS A 107 -28.14 1.26 17.14
C HIS A 107 -27.28 1.32 15.88
N ILE A 108 -26.46 2.38 15.81
CA ILE A 108 -25.50 2.61 14.72
C ILE A 108 -24.18 2.98 15.38
N SER A 109 -23.12 2.28 15.00
CA SER A 109 -21.74 2.65 15.34
C SER A 109 -20.93 2.87 14.06
N GLU A 110 -20.11 3.92 14.07
CA GLU A 110 -19.17 4.19 12.99
C GLU A 110 -17.76 3.88 13.49
N THR A 111 -17.05 3.04 12.74
CA THR A 111 -15.68 2.61 13.07
C THR A 111 -14.78 2.82 11.86
N ALA A 112 -13.46 2.77 12.04
CA ALA A 112 -12.50 2.77 10.94
C ALA A 112 -12.73 1.63 9.92
N LYS A 113 -13.42 0.54 10.32
CA LYS A 113 -13.75 -0.62 9.48
C LYS A 113 -15.09 -0.50 8.76
N GLY A 114 -15.81 0.60 8.92
CA GLY A 114 -17.12 0.84 8.32
C GLY A 114 -18.22 1.15 9.33
N ARG A 115 -19.42 1.32 8.80
CA ARG A 115 -20.65 1.55 9.57
C ARG A 115 -21.23 0.21 10.00
N TYR A 116 -21.58 0.07 11.27
CA TYR A 116 -22.23 -1.11 11.82
C TYR A 116 -23.61 -0.73 12.36
N GLU A 117 -24.60 -1.53 12.01
CA GLU A 117 -25.99 -1.34 12.42
C GLU A 117 -26.45 -2.57 13.20
N GLU A 118 -26.95 -2.34 14.41
CA GLU A 118 -27.45 -3.39 15.29
C GLU A 118 -28.96 -3.54 15.13
N TYR A 119 -29.40 -4.80 14.99
CA TYR A 119 -30.80 -5.19 14.87
C TYR A 119 -31.10 -6.19 15.98
N GLU A 120 -31.52 -5.70 17.14
CA GLU A 120 -31.74 -6.51 18.34
C GLU A 120 -32.81 -7.57 18.10
N SER A 121 -33.88 -7.21 17.40
CA SER A 121 -34.98 -8.13 17.04
C SER A 121 -34.56 -9.27 16.09
N HIS A 122 -33.40 -9.14 15.45
CA HIS A 122 -32.82 -10.14 14.57
C HIS A 122 -31.54 -10.77 15.15
N HIS A 123 -31.18 -10.45 16.40
CA HIS A 123 -29.97 -10.92 17.07
C HIS A 123 -28.72 -10.80 16.18
N SER A 124 -28.59 -9.66 15.49
CA SER A 124 -27.58 -9.50 14.43
C SER A 124 -27.01 -8.10 14.36
N THR A 125 -25.76 -8.00 13.90
CA THR A 125 -25.12 -6.74 13.53
C THR A 125 -24.68 -6.81 12.07
N ILE A 126 -25.03 -5.79 11.29
CA ILE A 126 -24.68 -5.70 9.88
C ILE A 126 -23.65 -4.59 9.69
N GLY A 127 -22.46 -4.94 9.20
CA GLY A 127 -21.41 -4.02 8.81
C GLY A 127 -21.48 -3.67 7.33
N TYR A 128 -21.22 -2.40 7.00
CA TYR A 128 -21.28 -1.87 5.64
C TYR A 128 -19.99 -1.18 5.24
N THR A 129 -19.60 -1.41 3.99
CA THR A 129 -18.54 -0.70 3.26
C THR A 129 -19.15 -0.23 1.93
N ASP A 130 -19.09 1.08 1.64
CA ASP A 130 -19.66 1.68 0.43
C ASP A 130 -21.11 1.22 0.13
N HIS A 131 -21.96 1.25 1.16
CA HIS A 131 -23.36 0.80 1.13
C HIS A 131 -23.59 -0.70 0.88
N THR A 132 -22.54 -1.52 0.77
CA THR A 132 -22.65 -2.98 0.61
C THR A 132 -22.39 -3.66 1.95
N VAL A 133 -23.21 -4.66 2.29
CA VAL A 133 -23.00 -5.51 3.46
C VAL A 133 -21.65 -6.24 3.32
N ASN A 134 -20.73 -6.01 4.24
CA ASN A 134 -19.39 -6.60 4.22
C ASN A 134 -19.05 -7.41 5.48
N ASP A 135 -19.82 -7.25 6.56
CA ASP A 135 -19.70 -8.06 7.77
C ASP A 135 -21.12 -8.42 8.23
N ILE A 136 -21.38 -9.70 8.45
CA ILE A 136 -22.65 -10.18 9.03
C ILE A 136 -22.31 -10.90 10.33
N ARG A 137 -22.70 -10.31 11.46
CA ARG A 137 -22.56 -10.93 12.79
C ARG A 137 -23.88 -11.50 13.24
N SER A 138 -23.87 -12.77 13.63
CA SER A 138 -25.07 -13.48 14.11
C SER A 138 -24.84 -13.96 15.53
N TYR A 139 -25.73 -13.52 16.42
CA TYR A 139 -25.82 -13.88 17.84
C TYR A 139 -26.97 -14.87 18.07
N ASP A 140 -27.30 -15.70 17.07
CA ASP A 140 -28.38 -16.68 17.17
C ASP A 140 -28.10 -17.66 18.33
N SER A 141 -29.08 -17.84 19.21
CA SER A 141 -28.98 -18.73 20.36
C SER A 141 -28.68 -20.19 20.00
N GLU A 142 -29.03 -20.65 18.80
CA GLU A 142 -28.69 -21.99 18.33
C GLU A 142 -27.16 -22.12 18.09
N LEU A 143 -26.50 -21.05 17.66
CA LEU A 143 -25.04 -21.03 17.49
C LEU A 143 -24.32 -21.09 18.84
N GLN A 144 -24.89 -20.46 19.86
CA GLN A 144 -24.29 -20.39 21.20
C GLN A 144 -24.25 -21.73 21.95
N ASN A 145 -24.91 -22.76 21.42
CA ASN A 145 -24.79 -24.13 21.94
C ASN A 145 -23.56 -24.87 21.41
N ILE A 146 -22.99 -24.41 20.29
CA ILE A 146 -21.90 -25.06 19.58
C ILE A 146 -20.60 -24.90 20.37
N SER A 147 -19.89 -26.00 20.58
CA SER A 147 -18.59 -26.03 21.25
C SER A 147 -17.44 -25.95 20.25
N LEU A 148 -16.28 -25.48 20.72
CA LEU A 148 -15.05 -25.44 19.92
C LEU A 148 -14.71 -26.78 19.26
N ASP A 149 -14.80 -27.88 20.01
CA ASP A 149 -14.45 -29.20 19.50
C ASP A 149 -15.39 -29.60 18.35
N GLU A 150 -16.67 -29.23 18.41
CA GLU A 150 -17.64 -29.48 17.33
C GLU A 150 -17.26 -28.73 16.05
N ILE A 151 -16.84 -27.46 16.19
CA ILE A 151 -16.37 -26.66 15.05
C ILE A 151 -15.16 -27.31 14.40
N LYS A 152 -14.17 -27.73 15.20
CA LYS A 152 -12.95 -28.36 14.68
C LYS A 152 -13.18 -29.74 14.08
N ASN A 153 -14.10 -30.52 14.67
CA ASN A 153 -14.44 -31.85 14.17
C ASN A 153 -15.05 -31.80 12.76
N ILE A 154 -15.81 -30.75 12.44
CA ILE A 154 -16.51 -30.60 11.16
C ILE A 154 -15.72 -29.72 10.18
N GLY A 155 -15.20 -28.59 10.66
CA GLY A 155 -14.48 -27.60 9.86
C GLY A 155 -13.00 -27.92 9.63
N GLY A 156 -12.43 -28.85 10.40
CA GLY A 156 -10.99 -29.10 10.42
C GLY A 156 -10.23 -28.10 11.31
N GLU A 157 -8.91 -28.05 11.16
CA GLU A 157 -8.12 -27.00 11.80
C GLU A 157 -8.34 -25.66 11.10
N PRO A 158 -8.51 -24.56 11.86
CA PRO A 158 -8.69 -23.23 11.27
C PRO A 158 -7.43 -22.77 10.54
N ASP A 159 -7.61 -21.97 9.50
CA ASP A 159 -6.51 -21.36 8.73
C ASP A 159 -5.68 -20.40 9.59
N ALA A 160 -6.32 -19.75 10.56
CA ALA A 160 -5.66 -18.96 11.60
C ALA A 160 -6.46 -18.93 12.90
N ILE A 161 -5.78 -18.71 14.02
CA ILE A 161 -6.39 -18.41 15.32
C ILE A 161 -5.92 -17.03 15.75
N ARG A 162 -6.85 -16.16 16.12
CA ARG A 162 -6.57 -14.82 16.66
C ARG A 162 -7.05 -14.73 18.10
N TYR A 163 -6.37 -13.91 18.89
CA TYR A 163 -6.74 -13.61 20.26
C TYR A 163 -7.00 -12.12 20.38
N TYR A 164 -8.07 -11.75 21.06
CA TYR A 164 -8.47 -10.38 21.30
C TYR A 164 -8.79 -10.18 22.77
N GLU A 165 -8.18 -9.16 23.39
CA GLU A 165 -8.36 -8.80 24.79
C GLU A 165 -8.91 -7.37 24.83
N ASP A 166 -10.08 -7.18 25.46
CA ASP A 166 -10.58 -5.86 25.84
C ASP A 166 -10.74 -5.73 27.36
N SER A 167 -11.19 -4.56 27.84
CA SER A 167 -11.35 -4.28 29.27
C SER A 167 -12.31 -5.24 30.02
N THR A 168 -13.02 -6.12 29.31
CA THR A 168 -14.11 -6.94 29.84
C THR A 168 -14.11 -8.40 29.36
N HIS A 169 -13.48 -8.75 28.23
CA HIS A 169 -13.52 -10.09 27.65
C HIS A 169 -12.21 -10.52 26.98
N ASP A 170 -11.84 -11.78 27.19
CA ASP A 170 -10.79 -12.51 26.45
C ASP A 170 -11.44 -13.40 25.38
N GLN A 171 -11.20 -13.09 24.11
CA GLN A 171 -11.80 -13.79 22.98
C GLN A 171 -10.75 -14.52 22.11
N MET A 172 -11.12 -15.72 21.69
CA MET A 172 -10.46 -16.53 20.67
C MET A 172 -11.31 -16.51 19.39
N ILE A 173 -10.69 -16.22 18.26
CA ILE A 173 -11.34 -16.17 16.96
C ILE A 173 -10.71 -17.24 16.07
N LEU A 174 -11.51 -18.22 15.65
CA LEU A 174 -11.11 -19.21 14.65
C LEU A 174 -11.45 -18.66 13.26
N VAL A 175 -10.45 -18.55 12.40
CA VAL A 175 -10.58 -18.01 11.05
C VAL A 175 -10.58 -19.16 10.05
N TYR A 176 -11.64 -19.25 9.24
CA TYR A 176 -11.72 -20.16 8.10
C TYR A 176 -11.93 -19.37 6.81
N HIS A 177 -11.06 -19.56 5.82
CA HIS A 177 -11.17 -18.93 4.51
C HIS A 177 -12.25 -19.64 3.68
N ALA A 178 -13.48 -19.14 3.73
CA ALA A 178 -14.62 -19.72 3.00
C ALA A 178 -14.47 -19.54 1.48
N THR A 179 -13.95 -18.39 1.05
CA THR A 179 -13.53 -18.11 -0.33
C THR A 179 -12.28 -17.24 -0.34
N ASN A 180 -11.74 -16.89 -1.52
CA ASN A 180 -10.60 -15.96 -1.64
C ASN A 180 -10.87 -14.55 -1.07
N PHE A 181 -12.13 -14.19 -0.84
CA PHE A 181 -12.54 -12.85 -0.40
C PHE A 181 -13.44 -12.88 0.83
N THR A 182 -13.76 -14.06 1.38
CA THR A 182 -14.73 -14.21 2.48
C THR A 182 -14.14 -15.10 3.57
N ASP A 183 -14.09 -14.56 4.78
CA ASP A 183 -13.67 -15.25 5.99
C ASP A 183 -14.89 -15.55 6.87
N LEU A 184 -15.01 -16.80 7.31
CA LEU A 184 -15.92 -17.21 8.38
C LEU A 184 -15.15 -17.19 9.71
N LEU A 185 -15.64 -16.41 10.64
CA LEU A 185 -15.07 -16.22 11.96
C LEU A 185 -15.99 -16.84 13.00
N TRP A 186 -15.44 -17.78 13.78
CA TRP A 186 -16.10 -18.28 14.99
C TRP A 186 -15.47 -17.60 16.20
N VAL A 187 -16.27 -16.86 16.97
CA VAL A 187 -15.81 -16.10 18.13
C VAL A 187 -16.23 -16.83 19.40
N LEU A 188 -15.25 -17.16 20.25
CA LEU A 188 -15.44 -17.91 21.49
C LEU A 188 -14.64 -17.25 22.61
N PRO A 189 -14.97 -17.47 23.89
CA PRO A 189 -14.08 -17.19 25.00
C PRO A 189 -12.73 -17.92 24.87
N VAL A 190 -11.66 -17.36 25.43
CA VAL A 190 -10.36 -18.06 25.51
C VAL A 190 -10.49 -19.30 26.40
N LYS A 191 -9.86 -20.40 25.96
CA LYS A 191 -9.79 -21.65 26.74
C LYS A 191 -9.15 -21.41 28.10
N THR A 192 -9.75 -21.99 29.13
CA THR A 192 -9.15 -22.06 30.47
C THR A 192 -8.99 -23.51 30.91
N GLU A 193 -8.27 -23.76 32.01
CA GLU A 193 -8.21 -25.11 32.59
C GLU A 193 -9.59 -25.59 33.05
N GLN A 194 -10.46 -24.67 33.46
CA GLN A 194 -11.82 -24.94 33.91
C GLN A 194 -12.80 -25.12 32.74
N GLU A 195 -12.56 -24.46 31.60
CA GLU A 195 -13.37 -24.53 30.40
C GLU A 195 -12.49 -24.73 29.15
N PRO A 196 -12.01 -25.97 28.90
CA PRO A 196 -11.10 -26.28 27.79
C PRO A 196 -11.79 -26.34 26.42
N ASN A 197 -13.11 -26.45 26.40
CA ASN A 197 -13.98 -26.53 25.22
C ASN A 197 -15.10 -25.47 25.32
N PRO A 198 -14.76 -24.17 25.16
CA PRO A 198 -15.73 -23.09 25.29
C PRO A 198 -16.77 -23.14 24.16
N LYS A 199 -17.92 -22.51 24.41
CA LYS A 199 -18.99 -22.35 23.43
C LYS A 199 -18.87 -21.05 22.65
N VAL A 200 -19.52 -21.02 21.49
CA VAL A 200 -19.56 -19.85 20.61
C VAL A 200 -20.29 -18.69 21.29
N ASP A 201 -19.73 -17.50 21.20
CA ASP A 201 -20.41 -16.25 21.56
C ASP A 201 -21.25 -15.76 20.37
N HIS A 202 -20.59 -15.64 19.21
CA HIS A 202 -21.22 -15.33 17.92
C HIS A 202 -20.34 -15.77 16.75
N ILE A 203 -20.90 -15.69 15.55
CA ILE A 203 -20.12 -15.81 14.30
C ILE A 203 -20.09 -14.47 13.57
N SER A 204 -19.05 -14.26 12.77
CA SER A 204 -18.95 -13.15 11.80
C SER A 204 -18.59 -13.71 10.44
N LEU A 205 -19.33 -13.30 9.41
CA LEU A 205 -19.00 -13.58 8.01
C LEU A 205 -18.55 -12.30 7.33
N TYR A 206 -17.24 -12.16 7.23
CA TYR A 206 -16.59 -10.97 6.70
C TYR A 206 -16.21 -11.18 5.23
N THR A 207 -16.76 -10.37 4.33
CA THR A 207 -16.35 -10.34 2.92
C THR A 207 -15.59 -9.06 2.65
N GLN A 208 -14.41 -9.21 2.05
CA GLN A 208 -13.72 -8.09 1.43
C GLN A 208 -14.54 -7.61 0.24
N VAL A 209 -15.40 -6.63 0.48
CA VAL A 209 -16.05 -5.88 -0.58
C VAL A 209 -14.94 -5.17 -1.34
N LYS A 210 -14.65 -5.66 -2.55
CA LYS A 210 -13.96 -4.84 -3.54
C LYS A 210 -14.82 -3.60 -3.69
N LYS A 211 -14.27 -2.43 -3.34
CA LYS A 211 -14.87 -1.13 -3.67
C LYS A 211 -15.61 -1.27 -4.98
N THR A 212 -16.93 -1.09 -4.96
CA THR A 212 -17.68 -1.14 -6.20
C THR A 212 -17.03 -0.12 -7.10
N PRO A 213 -16.52 -0.56 -8.25
CA PRO A 213 -15.91 0.32 -9.22
C PRO A 213 -16.71 1.60 -9.38
N ASN A 214 -16.06 2.75 -9.17
CA ASN A 214 -16.63 4.06 -9.49
C ASN A 214 -17.27 3.96 -10.90
N GLN A 215 -18.35 4.69 -11.23
CA GLN A 215 -19.07 4.55 -12.52
C GLN A 215 -18.17 4.59 -13.79
N GLN A 216 -16.90 4.99 -13.67
CA GLN A 216 -15.82 4.85 -14.66
C GLN A 216 -15.36 3.41 -14.99
N GLU A 217 -15.59 2.39 -14.15
CA GLU A 217 -15.03 1.05 -14.38
C GLU A 217 -15.94 0.12 -15.21
N ASN A 218 -17.22 0.46 -15.39
CA ASN A 218 -18.07 -0.14 -16.42
C ASN A 218 -17.70 0.30 -17.85
N GLN A 219 -16.82 1.30 -17.99
CA GLN A 219 -16.29 1.73 -19.28
C GLN A 219 -15.13 0.83 -19.69
N THR A 220 -15.16 0.37 -20.94
CA THR A 220 -14.00 -0.31 -21.53
C THR A 220 -12.80 0.63 -21.51
N ILE A 221 -11.57 0.10 -21.41
CA ILE A 221 -10.36 0.95 -21.40
C ILE A 221 -10.29 1.80 -22.68
N SER A 222 -10.72 1.24 -23.81
CA SER A 222 -10.83 1.97 -25.07
C SER A 222 -11.78 3.18 -24.98
N GLU A 223 -12.92 3.05 -24.29
CA GLU A 223 -13.84 4.19 -24.08
C GLU A 223 -13.21 5.27 -23.23
N VAL A 224 -12.51 4.91 -22.16
CA VAL A 224 -11.79 5.86 -21.31
C VAL A 224 -10.75 6.62 -22.15
N ILE A 225 -9.89 5.90 -22.88
CA ILE A 225 -8.86 6.50 -23.74
C ILE A 225 -9.45 7.41 -24.81
N SER A 226 -10.58 7.04 -25.41
CA SER A 226 -11.23 7.83 -26.46
C SER A 226 -11.76 9.19 -25.98
N LYS A 227 -11.99 9.34 -24.67
CA LYS A 227 -12.48 10.57 -24.05
C LYS A 227 -11.35 11.45 -23.51
N MET A 228 -10.13 10.95 -23.44
CA MET A 228 -8.98 11.70 -22.93
C MET A 228 -8.45 12.66 -24.00
N SER A 229 -8.18 13.90 -23.60
CA SER A 229 -7.41 14.84 -24.44
C SER A 229 -5.96 14.37 -24.61
N LEU A 230 -5.24 14.96 -25.56
CA LEU A 230 -3.80 14.69 -25.73
C LEU A 230 -3.05 15.03 -24.44
N GLU A 231 -3.38 16.16 -23.82
CA GLU A 231 -2.81 16.64 -22.58
C GLU A 231 -3.07 15.67 -21.43
N ASP A 232 -4.28 15.12 -21.31
CA ASP A 232 -4.59 14.12 -20.28
C ASP A 232 -3.78 12.84 -20.50
N LYS A 233 -3.67 12.37 -21.75
CA LYS A 233 -2.87 11.19 -22.09
C LYS A 233 -1.40 11.43 -21.72
N ILE A 234 -0.81 12.54 -22.14
CA ILE A 234 0.58 12.88 -21.79
C ILE A 234 0.74 13.04 -20.28
N GLY A 235 -0.18 13.71 -19.59
CA GLY A 235 -0.19 13.85 -18.14
C GLY A 235 -0.13 12.50 -17.44
N GLN A 236 -0.95 11.53 -17.86
CA GLN A 236 -0.95 10.18 -17.28
C GLN A 236 0.38 9.42 -17.46
N MET A 237 1.22 9.80 -18.42
CA MET A 237 2.57 9.24 -18.61
C MET A 237 3.63 9.89 -17.71
N ILE A 238 3.28 10.85 -16.85
CA ILE A 238 4.23 11.55 -15.98
C ILE A 238 4.08 11.11 -14.53
N LEU A 239 5.21 10.74 -13.93
CA LEU A 239 5.36 10.64 -12.48
C LEU A 239 6.26 11.78 -12.00
N ALA A 240 5.68 12.75 -11.29
CA ALA A 240 6.36 13.99 -10.93
C ALA A 240 6.75 14.03 -9.45
N GLY A 241 7.95 14.53 -9.13
CA GLY A 241 8.30 14.86 -7.76
C GLY A 241 7.75 16.22 -7.34
N ILE A 242 7.57 16.39 -6.04
CA ILE A 242 7.07 17.63 -5.43
C ILE A 242 8.02 18.12 -4.33
N SER A 243 7.94 19.42 -4.04
CA SER A 243 8.75 20.07 -3.01
C SER A 243 7.98 20.24 -1.71
N GLY A 244 8.70 20.16 -0.60
CA GLY A 244 8.16 20.44 0.74
C GLY A 244 7.26 19.34 1.30
N THR A 245 6.61 19.66 2.41
CA THR A 245 5.83 18.75 3.26
C THR A 245 4.31 18.98 3.16
N THR A 246 3.87 19.87 2.27
CA THR A 246 2.45 20.14 2.01
C THR A 246 2.21 20.33 0.52
N MET A 247 0.97 20.21 0.06
CA MET A 247 0.65 20.46 -1.35
C MET A 247 0.77 21.96 -1.67
N ASP A 248 1.90 22.34 -2.26
CA ASP A 248 2.16 23.71 -2.69
C ASP A 248 1.45 24.05 -4.01
N THR A 249 1.62 25.29 -4.47
CA THR A 249 1.02 25.78 -5.72
C THR A 249 1.48 24.99 -6.94
N ASN A 250 2.72 24.51 -6.97
CA ASN A 250 3.27 23.77 -8.09
C ASN A 250 2.72 22.34 -8.13
N ALA A 251 2.72 21.64 -6.98
CA ALA A 251 2.08 20.34 -6.83
C ALA A 251 0.60 20.39 -7.22
N LYS A 252 -0.12 21.43 -6.80
CA LYS A 252 -1.52 21.65 -7.21
C LYS A 252 -1.66 21.77 -8.72
N LYS A 253 -0.80 22.54 -9.41
CA LYS A 253 -0.83 22.67 -10.87
C LYS A 253 -0.52 21.35 -11.57
N LEU A 254 0.48 20.60 -11.10
CA LEU A 254 0.82 19.29 -11.66
C LEU A 254 -0.41 18.37 -11.68
N ILE A 255 -1.17 18.34 -10.59
CA ILE A 255 -2.36 17.50 -10.49
C ILE A 255 -3.55 18.10 -11.26
N SER A 256 -3.91 19.35 -10.99
CA SER A 256 -5.20 19.91 -11.46
C SER A 256 -5.15 20.54 -12.86
N GLN A 257 -3.96 20.80 -13.41
CA GLN A 257 -3.79 21.42 -14.72
C GLN A 257 -3.06 20.49 -15.69
N PHE A 258 -2.02 19.79 -15.23
CA PHE A 258 -1.25 18.87 -16.07
C PHE A 258 -1.71 17.42 -15.97
N HIS A 259 -2.65 17.13 -15.06
CA HIS A 259 -3.27 15.80 -14.89
C HIS A 259 -2.24 14.67 -14.81
N VAL A 260 -1.15 14.92 -14.06
CA VAL A 260 -0.04 13.95 -13.94
C VAL A 260 -0.55 12.59 -13.46
N GLY A 261 0.04 11.51 -13.98
CA GLY A 261 -0.33 10.14 -13.67
C GLY A 261 -0.06 9.74 -12.23
N GLY A 262 0.89 10.44 -11.58
CA GLY A 262 1.20 10.26 -10.17
C GLY A 262 2.33 11.14 -9.65
N ILE A 263 2.67 10.93 -8.38
CA ILE A 263 3.69 11.64 -7.62
C ILE A 263 4.73 10.65 -7.08
N ILE A 264 6.02 11.00 -7.18
CA ILE A 264 7.10 10.35 -6.44
C ILE A 264 7.49 11.17 -5.21
N PHE A 265 7.65 10.51 -4.07
CA PHE A 265 8.08 11.12 -2.83
C PHE A 265 9.53 10.78 -2.49
N TYR A 266 10.18 11.74 -1.86
CA TYR A 266 11.51 11.66 -1.29
C TYR A 266 11.46 11.88 0.22
N LYS A 267 12.56 11.59 0.91
CA LYS A 267 12.65 11.68 2.38
C LYS A 267 12.29 13.08 2.91
N ASN A 268 12.62 14.13 2.17
CA ASN A 268 12.33 15.52 2.55
C ASN A 268 10.86 15.92 2.41
N ASN A 269 10.00 15.06 1.84
CA ASN A 269 8.56 15.28 1.83
C ASN A 269 7.88 14.83 3.14
N PHE A 270 8.58 14.04 3.96
CA PHE A 270 8.02 13.39 5.15
C PHE A 270 8.82 13.68 6.41
N GLU A 271 8.20 14.39 7.35
CA GLU A 271 8.76 14.70 8.68
C GLU A 271 8.14 13.84 9.78
N THR A 272 6.80 13.74 9.80
CA THR A 272 6.05 12.90 10.75
C THR A 272 5.00 12.05 10.02
N PRO A 273 4.53 10.94 10.62
CA PRO A 273 3.47 10.12 10.03
C PRO A 273 2.19 10.89 9.70
N GLU A 274 1.74 11.75 10.60
CA GLU A 274 0.52 12.53 10.44
C GLU A 274 0.66 13.55 9.31
N GLN A 275 1.81 14.22 9.21
CA GLN A 275 2.09 15.16 8.13
C GLN A 275 2.17 14.43 6.78
N ALA A 276 2.80 13.25 6.72
CA ALA A 276 2.89 12.46 5.51
C ALA A 276 1.51 12.04 4.99
N VAL A 277 0.65 11.51 5.86
CA VAL A 277 -0.74 11.16 5.53
C VAL A 277 -1.54 12.40 5.13
N GLN A 278 -1.34 13.53 5.79
CA GLN A 278 -1.99 14.78 5.42
C GLN A 278 -1.60 15.23 4.01
N LEU A 279 -0.31 15.18 3.65
CA LEU A 279 0.17 15.51 2.30
C LEU A 279 -0.44 14.56 1.27
N VAL A 280 -0.38 13.25 1.50
CA VAL A 280 -0.96 12.24 0.59
C VAL A 280 -2.46 12.49 0.38
N ASN A 281 -3.20 12.74 1.45
CA ASN A 281 -4.63 13.02 1.39
C ASN A 281 -4.95 14.35 0.68
N GLN A 282 -4.10 15.37 0.81
CA GLN A 282 -4.25 16.63 0.06
C GLN A 282 -4.11 16.42 -1.45
N LEU A 283 -3.12 15.62 -1.87
CA LEU A 283 -2.88 15.31 -3.29
C LEU A 283 -4.04 14.50 -3.88
N LYS A 284 -4.49 13.46 -3.16
CA LYS A 284 -5.68 12.67 -3.51
C LYS A 284 -6.94 13.53 -3.67
N ALA A 285 -7.21 14.40 -2.71
CA ALA A 285 -8.36 15.32 -2.78
C ALA A 285 -8.24 16.31 -3.95
N GLY A 286 -7.01 16.72 -4.31
CA GLY A 286 -6.74 17.59 -5.44
C GLY A 286 -6.99 16.94 -6.82
N ASN A 287 -7.04 15.61 -6.89
CA ASN A 287 -7.15 14.84 -8.14
C ASN A 287 -8.59 14.41 -8.49
N SER A 288 -9.61 15.12 -8.00
CA SER A 288 -11.02 14.70 -8.02
C SER A 288 -11.65 14.47 -9.40
N SER A 289 -11.02 14.89 -10.50
CA SER A 289 -11.55 14.78 -11.86
C SER A 289 -10.77 13.84 -12.79
N ASN A 290 -9.71 13.18 -12.31
CA ASN A 290 -8.82 12.37 -13.13
C ASN A 290 -8.79 10.89 -12.70
N LEU A 291 -8.04 10.09 -13.44
CA LEU A 291 -7.67 8.75 -12.98
C LEU A 291 -6.87 8.84 -11.67
N PRO A 292 -7.07 7.91 -10.72
CA PRO A 292 -6.37 7.90 -9.43
C PRO A 292 -4.85 7.99 -9.55
N LEU A 293 -4.19 8.67 -8.61
CA LEU A 293 -2.74 8.91 -8.67
C LEU A 293 -1.94 7.65 -8.34
N PHE A 294 -0.86 7.41 -9.09
CA PHE A 294 0.26 6.63 -8.54
C PHE A 294 0.96 7.47 -7.47
N LEU A 295 1.23 6.88 -6.32
CA LEU A 295 1.88 7.52 -5.18
C LEU A 295 3.07 6.65 -4.81
N GLY A 296 4.22 7.02 -5.39
CA GLY A 296 5.44 6.23 -5.44
C GLY A 296 6.51 6.66 -4.45
N ILE A 297 7.31 5.71 -3.97
CA ILE A 297 8.45 5.96 -3.09
C ILE A 297 9.53 4.88 -3.27
N ASP A 298 10.79 5.19 -2.95
CA ASP A 298 11.86 4.18 -2.81
C ASP A 298 11.92 3.65 -1.37
N GLN A 299 11.15 2.61 -1.05
CA GLN A 299 11.18 1.95 0.26
C GLN A 299 11.79 0.54 0.12
N GLU A 300 13.10 0.48 -0.13
CA GLU A 300 13.82 -0.79 -0.36
C GLU A 300 14.21 -1.51 0.95
N GLY A 301 14.29 -0.76 2.06
CA GLY A 301 14.97 -1.16 3.28
C GLY A 301 16.45 -0.75 3.29
N GLY A 302 17.16 -1.07 4.38
CA GLY A 302 18.56 -0.69 4.54
C GLY A 302 18.76 0.83 4.44
N ARG A 303 19.72 1.30 3.63
CA ARG A 303 19.99 2.74 3.49
C ARG A 303 18.97 3.49 2.61
N VAL A 304 18.12 2.78 1.88
CA VAL A 304 17.09 3.35 1.01
C VAL A 304 15.72 3.13 1.63
N THR A 305 15.47 3.94 2.66
CA THR A 305 14.21 4.00 3.42
C THR A 305 13.84 5.47 3.54
N ARG A 306 12.55 5.79 3.39
CA ARG A 306 12.05 7.17 3.22
C ARG A 306 10.90 7.52 4.16
N LEU A 307 10.16 6.53 4.66
CA LEU A 307 9.03 6.76 5.56
C LEU A 307 9.46 7.33 6.93
N PRO A 308 8.66 8.23 7.53
CA PRO A 308 8.96 8.89 8.80
C PRO A 308 8.51 8.05 10.02
N GLY A 309 8.61 8.64 11.22
CA GLY A 309 7.96 8.10 12.43
C GLY A 309 8.78 7.11 13.25
N GLY A 310 10.04 6.86 12.89
CA GLY A 310 10.87 5.90 13.62
C GLY A 310 10.46 4.44 13.38
N LEU A 311 9.99 4.14 12.17
CA LEU A 311 9.77 2.77 11.73
C LEU A 311 11.07 1.96 11.84
N VAL A 312 10.94 0.73 12.31
CA VAL A 312 12.04 -0.23 12.38
C VAL A 312 12.49 -0.52 10.96
N ASN A 313 13.74 -0.24 10.68
CA ASN A 313 14.27 -0.40 9.34
C ASN A 313 14.56 -1.87 9.03
N PHE A 314 14.20 -2.33 7.84
CA PHE A 314 14.63 -3.63 7.33
C PHE A 314 16.15 -3.65 7.12
N PRO A 315 16.80 -4.83 7.25
CA PRO A 315 18.20 -4.96 6.89
C PRO A 315 18.41 -4.67 5.40
N PRO A 316 19.62 -4.28 4.98
CA PRO A 316 19.94 -4.17 3.56
C PRO A 316 19.75 -5.53 2.85
N ASN A 317 19.41 -5.49 1.56
CA ASN A 317 19.10 -6.69 0.78
C ASN A 317 20.25 -7.71 0.79
N ASN A 318 21.51 -7.28 0.88
CA ASN A 318 22.64 -8.22 0.96
C ASN A 318 22.62 -9.09 2.24
N GLN A 319 22.02 -8.62 3.34
CA GLN A 319 21.84 -9.40 4.56
C GLN A 319 20.68 -10.38 4.40
N ILE A 320 19.58 -9.95 3.76
CA ILE A 320 18.48 -10.86 3.37
C ILE A 320 19.02 -11.97 2.45
N GLY A 321 19.90 -11.59 1.51
CA GLY A 321 20.67 -12.47 0.64
C GLY A 321 21.46 -13.54 1.38
N LYS A 322 22.16 -13.15 2.45
CA LYS A 322 22.94 -14.09 3.29
C LYS A 322 22.06 -15.06 4.07
N VAL A 323 20.86 -14.64 4.48
CA VAL A 323 19.86 -15.54 5.08
C VAL A 323 19.35 -16.54 4.04
N ASN A 324 19.24 -16.12 2.78
CA ASN A 324 18.81 -16.95 1.64
C ASN A 324 17.51 -17.73 1.91
N SER A 325 16.53 -17.05 2.50
CA SER A 325 15.22 -17.62 2.82
C SER A 325 14.14 -16.96 1.96
N PRO A 326 13.57 -17.67 0.97
CA PRO A 326 12.47 -17.16 0.14
C PRO A 326 11.26 -16.72 0.99
N ALA A 327 10.93 -17.48 2.04
CA ALA A 327 9.84 -17.15 2.96
C ALA A 327 10.11 -15.87 3.77
N PHE A 328 11.36 -15.62 4.16
CA PHE A 328 11.74 -14.37 4.82
C PHE A 328 11.59 -13.18 3.85
N SER A 329 12.10 -13.32 2.63
CA SER A 329 12.03 -12.26 1.61
C SER A 329 10.59 -11.91 1.23
N TYR A 330 9.70 -12.92 1.14
CA TYR A 330 8.26 -12.69 0.95
C TYR A 330 7.67 -11.86 2.09
N LYS A 331 7.94 -12.23 3.35
CA LYS A 331 7.43 -11.50 4.51
C LYS A 331 7.99 -10.08 4.61
N VAL A 332 9.26 -9.86 4.22
CA VAL A 332 9.83 -8.51 4.10
C VAL A 332 9.04 -7.71 3.08
N GLY A 333 8.82 -8.24 1.87
CA GLY A 333 8.01 -7.58 0.85
C GLY A 333 6.57 -7.29 1.31
N THR A 334 5.95 -8.22 2.03
CA THR A 334 4.62 -8.03 2.62
C THR A 334 4.60 -6.87 3.60
N LEU A 335 5.58 -6.74 4.49
CA LEU A 335 5.61 -5.64 5.45
C LEU A 335 5.99 -4.30 4.80
N LEU A 336 6.87 -4.29 3.78
CA LEU A 336 7.13 -3.07 2.98
C LEU A 336 5.84 -2.57 2.32
N GLY A 337 5.08 -3.46 1.66
CA GLY A 337 3.79 -3.12 1.09
C GLY A 337 2.77 -2.65 2.15
N HIS A 338 2.81 -3.23 3.35
CA HIS A 338 1.93 -2.83 4.45
C HIS A 338 2.27 -1.42 4.95
N GLU A 339 3.56 -1.11 5.14
CA GLU A 339 4.00 0.25 5.47
C GLU A 339 3.46 1.26 4.45
N LEU A 340 3.66 1.01 3.15
CA LEU A 340 3.21 1.94 2.10
C LEU A 340 1.70 2.15 2.12
N LYS A 341 0.93 1.07 2.27
CA LYS A 341 -0.53 1.11 2.32
C LYS A 341 -1.05 1.96 3.49
N GLU A 342 -0.45 1.82 4.66
CA GLU A 342 -0.79 2.59 5.87
C GLU A 342 -0.52 4.10 5.70
N PHE A 343 0.47 4.46 4.88
CA PHE A 343 0.73 5.85 4.49
C PHE A 343 -0.09 6.32 3.27
N GLY A 344 -0.94 5.44 2.71
CA GLY A 344 -1.77 5.72 1.55
C GLY A 344 -1.02 5.75 0.22
N LEU A 345 0.23 5.26 0.20
CA LEU A 345 1.06 5.06 -0.98
C LEU A 345 0.69 3.74 -1.67
N ASN A 346 0.98 3.62 -2.96
CA ASN A 346 0.51 2.50 -3.77
C ASN A 346 1.50 1.98 -4.82
N LEU A 347 2.68 2.60 -4.90
CA LEU A 347 3.76 2.20 -5.78
C LEU A 347 5.06 2.18 -4.97
N ASP A 348 5.77 1.06 -5.01
CA ASP A 348 7.10 0.93 -4.42
C ASP A 348 8.12 0.73 -5.53
N PHE A 349 9.21 1.49 -5.47
CA PHE A 349 10.38 1.26 -6.29
C PHE A 349 11.25 0.19 -5.66
N ALA A 350 10.68 -0.98 -5.43
CA ALA A 350 11.34 -2.19 -4.96
C ALA A 350 10.66 -3.41 -5.60
N PRO A 351 11.38 -4.53 -5.79
CA PRO A 351 12.74 -4.80 -5.34
C PRO A 351 13.84 -4.44 -6.35
N VAL A 352 15.07 -4.27 -5.83
CA VAL A 352 16.30 -4.22 -6.64
C VAL A 352 16.69 -5.63 -7.07
N LEU A 353 16.75 -5.86 -8.37
CA LEU A 353 17.14 -7.11 -9.03
C LEU A 353 18.53 -7.06 -9.67
N ASP A 354 19.28 -5.98 -9.44
CA ASP A 354 20.66 -5.90 -9.87
C ASP A 354 21.52 -6.95 -9.16
N ILE A 355 22.37 -7.63 -9.92
CA ILE A 355 23.38 -8.54 -9.38
C ILE A 355 24.62 -7.73 -9.09
N ASN A 356 25.07 -7.66 -7.84
CA ASN A 356 26.27 -6.91 -7.46
C ASN A 356 27.56 -7.66 -7.87
N SER A 357 27.78 -7.79 -9.18
CA SER A 357 28.90 -8.50 -9.81
C SER A 357 30.19 -7.69 -9.74
N ASN A 358 30.12 -6.36 -9.77
CA ASN A 358 31.27 -5.49 -9.54
C ASN A 358 31.40 -5.15 -8.04
N PRO A 359 32.45 -5.62 -7.34
CA PRO A 359 32.63 -5.32 -5.91
C PRO A 359 32.91 -3.84 -5.63
N ASN A 360 33.31 -3.07 -6.65
CA ASN A 360 33.54 -1.63 -6.56
C ASN A 360 32.34 -0.80 -6.99
N ASN A 361 31.16 -1.41 -7.19
CA ASN A 361 29.95 -0.69 -7.58
C ASN A 361 29.58 0.36 -6.51
N PRO A 362 29.49 1.66 -6.85
CA PRO A 362 29.26 2.72 -5.87
C PRO A 362 27.79 2.87 -5.47
N ILE A 363 26.84 2.32 -6.24
CA ILE A 363 25.41 2.60 -6.11
C ILE A 363 24.61 1.40 -5.62
N ILE A 364 24.87 0.20 -6.13
CA ILE A 364 24.09 -1.01 -5.84
C ILE A 364 24.58 -1.60 -4.52
N GLY A 365 25.75 -2.22 -4.49
CA GLY A 365 26.39 -2.69 -3.26
C GLY A 365 25.43 -3.50 -2.38
N ASP A 366 25.13 -2.97 -1.19
CA ASP A 366 24.27 -3.59 -0.19
C ASP A 366 22.77 -3.58 -0.53
N ARG A 367 22.35 -2.82 -1.55
CA ARG A 367 20.98 -2.81 -2.10
C ARG A 367 20.66 -4.04 -2.93
N SER A 368 21.67 -4.77 -3.41
CA SER A 368 21.46 -6.06 -4.07
C SER A 368 21.35 -7.19 -3.05
N PHE A 369 20.56 -8.22 -3.37
CA PHE A 369 20.54 -9.46 -2.61
C PHE A 369 21.86 -10.24 -2.70
N GLY A 370 22.75 -9.94 -3.65
CA GLY A 370 24.07 -10.55 -3.73
C GLY A 370 24.67 -10.52 -5.13
N ASN A 371 25.71 -11.32 -5.33
CA ASN A 371 26.43 -11.43 -6.60
C ASN A 371 26.07 -12.72 -7.38
N ASN A 372 25.04 -13.44 -6.94
CA ASN A 372 24.60 -14.69 -7.55
C ASN A 372 23.19 -14.52 -8.14
N SER A 373 23.04 -14.81 -9.44
CA SER A 373 21.78 -14.62 -10.16
C SER A 373 20.62 -15.45 -9.59
N GLU A 374 20.87 -16.66 -9.06
CA GLU A 374 19.84 -17.51 -8.47
C GLU A 374 19.28 -16.92 -7.17
N ILE A 375 20.17 -16.44 -6.28
CA ILE A 375 19.79 -15.79 -5.03
C ILE A 375 19.02 -14.50 -5.31
N VAL A 376 19.54 -13.64 -6.20
CA VAL A 376 18.89 -12.37 -6.55
C VAL A 376 17.53 -12.61 -7.18
N SER A 377 17.41 -13.57 -8.10
CA SER A 377 16.14 -13.93 -8.72
C SER A 377 15.13 -14.43 -7.69
N THR A 378 15.53 -15.41 -6.86
CA THR A 378 14.61 -16.08 -5.94
C THR A 378 14.10 -15.11 -4.88
N LEU A 379 15.00 -14.36 -4.23
CA LEU A 379 14.62 -13.45 -3.15
C LEU A 379 13.90 -12.22 -3.69
N GLY A 380 14.39 -11.64 -4.77
CA GLY A 380 13.74 -10.52 -5.45
C GLY A 380 12.30 -10.85 -5.86
N ILE A 381 12.04 -12.01 -6.47
CA ILE A 381 10.69 -12.43 -6.84
C ILE A 381 9.78 -12.57 -5.61
N GLN A 382 10.30 -13.08 -4.49
CA GLN A 382 9.51 -13.20 -3.26
C GLN A 382 9.20 -11.83 -2.65
N THR A 383 10.17 -10.90 -2.61
CA THR A 383 9.92 -9.53 -2.17
C THR A 383 8.87 -8.85 -3.06
N MET A 384 8.99 -8.98 -4.39
CA MET A 384 7.99 -8.49 -5.34
C MET A 384 6.60 -9.04 -5.02
N LYS A 385 6.45 -10.36 -4.88
CA LYS A 385 5.16 -11.00 -4.53
C LYS A 385 4.62 -10.56 -3.16
N GLY A 386 5.50 -10.35 -2.19
CA GLY A 386 5.14 -9.81 -0.89
C GLY A 386 4.50 -8.43 -1.01
N ILE A 387 5.11 -7.51 -1.76
CA ILE A 387 4.57 -6.17 -2.02
C ILE A 387 3.22 -6.28 -2.76
N GLN A 388 3.13 -7.14 -3.78
CA GLN A 388 1.87 -7.39 -4.52
C GLN A 388 0.74 -7.86 -3.60
N SER A 389 1.04 -8.70 -2.59
CA SER A 389 0.04 -9.22 -1.66
C SER A 389 -0.70 -8.13 -0.86
N GLN A 390 -0.12 -6.92 -0.78
CA GLN A 390 -0.69 -5.78 -0.09
C GLN A 390 -1.45 -4.81 -1.01
N ASN A 391 -1.65 -5.19 -2.28
CA ASN A 391 -2.16 -4.30 -3.33
C ASN A 391 -1.30 -3.04 -3.52
N VAL A 392 0.00 -3.15 -3.28
CA VAL A 392 1.00 -2.14 -3.65
C VAL A 392 1.73 -2.63 -4.90
N ILE A 393 2.00 -1.73 -5.84
CA ILE A 393 2.67 -2.06 -7.11
C ILE A 393 4.18 -2.14 -6.87
N PRO A 394 4.83 -3.31 -7.00
CA PRO A 394 6.29 -3.37 -7.00
C PRO A 394 6.85 -2.94 -8.35
N THR A 395 8.07 -2.42 -8.33
CA THR A 395 8.84 -2.08 -9.52
C THR A 395 10.19 -2.77 -9.49
N ILE A 396 10.40 -3.73 -10.39
CA ILE A 396 11.70 -4.41 -10.50
C ILE A 396 12.70 -3.50 -11.19
N LYS A 397 13.90 -3.34 -10.60
CA LYS A 397 14.89 -2.35 -11.05
C LYS A 397 16.35 -2.80 -10.83
N HIS A 398 17.33 -2.27 -11.54
CA HIS A 398 17.22 -1.27 -12.61
C HIS A 398 17.56 -1.94 -13.94
N PHE A 399 16.55 -2.20 -14.77
CA PHE A 399 16.73 -2.93 -16.03
C PHE A 399 17.65 -2.14 -16.97
N PRO A 400 18.55 -2.78 -17.73
CA PRO A 400 18.80 -4.23 -17.83
C PRO A 400 19.82 -4.80 -16.84
N GLY A 401 20.22 -4.05 -15.80
CA GLY A 401 21.18 -4.48 -14.78
C GLY A 401 22.27 -3.44 -14.54
N HIS A 402 22.26 -2.81 -13.36
CA HIS A 402 23.18 -1.74 -12.96
C HIS A 402 24.36 -2.25 -12.09
N GLY A 403 24.31 -3.50 -11.65
CA GLY A 403 25.24 -4.02 -10.65
C GLY A 403 26.70 -4.22 -11.10
N ASP A 404 27.00 -4.09 -12.40
CA ASP A 404 28.37 -4.13 -12.93
C ASP A 404 28.98 -2.75 -13.25
N THR A 405 28.28 -1.65 -12.95
CA THR A 405 28.80 -0.30 -13.22
C THR A 405 29.88 0.11 -12.20
N SER A 406 30.79 0.97 -12.64
CA SER A 406 31.84 1.60 -11.80
C SER A 406 31.64 3.10 -11.61
N ILE A 407 30.59 3.67 -12.20
CA ILE A 407 30.28 5.11 -12.21
C ILE A 407 28.88 5.30 -11.64
N ASP A 408 28.70 6.35 -10.83
CA ASP A 408 27.40 6.71 -10.29
C ASP A 408 26.54 7.44 -11.32
N SER A 409 25.42 6.82 -11.76
CA SER A 409 24.46 7.42 -12.69
C SER A 409 23.79 8.70 -12.19
N HIS A 410 23.81 8.97 -10.88
CA HIS A 410 23.36 10.27 -10.37
C HIS A 410 24.31 11.40 -10.77
N LEU A 411 25.57 11.07 -11.08
CA LEU A 411 26.64 12.03 -11.38
C LEU A 411 27.00 12.06 -12.86
N GLU A 412 27.10 10.91 -13.52
CA GLU A 412 27.57 10.80 -14.92
C GLU A 412 27.01 9.53 -15.58
N LEU A 413 26.93 9.49 -16.91
CA LEU A 413 26.42 8.33 -17.66
C LEU A 413 27.35 7.11 -17.55
N PRO A 414 26.95 6.01 -16.87
CA PRO A 414 27.75 4.80 -16.81
C PRO A 414 27.73 4.06 -18.15
N ILE A 415 28.89 3.56 -18.58
CA ILE A 415 29.04 2.75 -19.80
C ILE A 415 29.34 1.31 -19.39
N VAL A 416 28.54 0.38 -19.89
CA VAL A 416 28.73 -1.06 -19.72
C VAL A 416 29.02 -1.68 -21.09
N ASN A 417 30.24 -2.18 -21.28
CA ASN A 417 30.69 -2.79 -22.51
C ASN A 417 30.44 -4.31 -22.48
N LYS A 418 29.17 -4.70 -22.49
CA LYS A 418 28.73 -6.10 -22.56
C LYS A 418 27.89 -6.34 -23.81
N SER A 419 28.13 -7.47 -24.46
CA SER A 419 27.28 -7.99 -25.50
C SER A 419 25.93 -8.45 -24.93
N LEU A 420 24.90 -8.56 -25.78
CA LEU A 420 23.61 -9.10 -25.38
C LEU A 420 23.72 -10.51 -24.78
N ARG A 421 24.63 -11.34 -25.29
CA ARG A 421 24.87 -12.69 -24.79
C ARG A 421 25.39 -12.67 -23.35
N GLU A 422 26.35 -11.81 -23.05
CA GLU A 422 26.88 -11.68 -21.68
C GLU A 422 25.80 -11.20 -20.71
N LEU A 423 24.96 -10.24 -21.13
CA LEU A 423 23.82 -9.79 -20.33
C LEU A 423 22.81 -10.93 -20.07
N GLN A 424 22.54 -11.78 -21.06
CA GLN A 424 21.66 -12.94 -20.93
C GLN A 424 22.22 -14.02 -19.98
N GLU A 425 23.55 -14.13 -19.88
CA GLU A 425 24.23 -15.10 -19.02
C GLU A 425 24.32 -14.63 -17.55
N LEU A 426 24.01 -13.36 -17.24
CA LEU A 426 24.06 -12.83 -15.88
C LEU A 426 22.96 -11.80 -15.57
N GLU A 427 23.09 -10.55 -16.02
CA GLU A 427 22.26 -9.42 -15.59
C GLU A 427 20.77 -9.59 -15.86
N LEU A 428 20.39 -10.21 -16.98
CA LEU A 428 18.99 -10.35 -17.40
C LEU A 428 18.26 -11.49 -16.70
N ILE A 429 18.97 -12.44 -16.08
CA ILE A 429 18.37 -13.64 -15.47
C ILE A 429 17.30 -13.27 -14.42
N PRO A 430 17.55 -12.36 -13.45
CA PRO A 430 16.54 -11.97 -12.48
C PRO A 430 15.33 -11.29 -13.09
N PHE A 431 15.52 -10.45 -14.12
CA PHE A 431 14.43 -9.74 -14.78
C PHE A 431 13.55 -10.67 -15.59
N GLU A 432 14.14 -11.55 -16.42
CA GLU A 432 13.40 -12.56 -17.19
C GLU A 432 12.55 -13.43 -16.26
N ARG A 433 13.14 -13.91 -15.15
CA ARG A 433 12.41 -14.71 -14.18
C ARG A 433 11.31 -13.93 -13.48
N ALA A 434 11.55 -12.68 -13.07
CA ALA A 434 10.52 -11.86 -12.44
C ALA A 434 9.36 -11.55 -13.39
N ILE A 435 9.62 -11.27 -14.67
CA ILE A 435 8.59 -11.12 -15.71
C ILE A 435 7.75 -12.39 -15.82
N ASN A 436 8.38 -13.56 -15.89
CA ASN A 436 7.70 -14.86 -15.93
C ASN A 436 6.90 -15.19 -14.65
N HIS A 437 7.19 -14.49 -13.54
CA HIS A 437 6.49 -14.63 -12.26
C HIS A 437 5.52 -13.47 -11.97
N GLY A 438 5.17 -12.67 -12.98
CA GLY A 438 4.13 -11.66 -12.88
C GLY A 438 4.59 -10.29 -12.40
N ALA A 439 5.82 -9.88 -12.73
CA ALA A 439 6.22 -8.48 -12.58
C ALA A 439 5.29 -7.57 -13.41
N ASP A 440 4.86 -6.46 -12.81
CA ASP A 440 3.90 -5.54 -13.43
C ASP A 440 4.54 -4.22 -13.92
N VAL A 441 5.65 -3.82 -13.30
CA VAL A 441 6.40 -2.61 -13.65
C VAL A 441 7.89 -2.93 -13.68
N VAL A 442 8.58 -2.46 -14.73
CA VAL A 442 10.04 -2.47 -14.84
C VAL A 442 10.54 -1.04 -14.93
N MET A 443 11.48 -0.69 -14.06
CA MET A 443 12.22 0.56 -14.15
C MET A 443 13.49 0.36 -14.98
N VAL A 444 13.71 1.24 -15.95
CA VAL A 444 14.86 1.18 -16.87
C VAL A 444 15.91 2.23 -16.51
N ALA A 445 17.14 1.75 -16.25
CA ALA A 445 18.28 2.55 -15.82
C ALA A 445 18.81 3.50 -16.91
N HIS A 446 19.53 4.53 -16.47
CA HIS A 446 20.32 5.40 -17.34
C HIS A 446 21.74 4.86 -17.53
N ILE A 447 21.87 3.71 -18.21
CA ILE A 447 23.18 3.09 -18.52
C ILE A 447 23.37 2.95 -20.03
N LEU A 448 24.55 3.28 -20.55
CA LEU A 448 24.89 3.10 -21.95
C LEU A 448 25.45 1.69 -22.19
N LEU A 449 24.70 0.89 -22.95
CA LEU A 449 25.13 -0.44 -23.41
C LEU A 449 25.63 -0.33 -24.85
N SER A 450 26.90 0.02 -25.01
CA SER A 450 27.51 0.42 -26.30
C SER A 450 27.41 -0.63 -27.42
N GLU A 451 27.36 -1.92 -27.07
CA GLU A 451 27.18 -3.03 -28.00
C GLU A 451 25.72 -3.20 -28.49
N LEU A 452 24.74 -2.67 -27.74
CA LEU A 452 23.32 -2.69 -28.11
C LEU A 452 22.88 -1.37 -28.75
N ASP A 453 23.33 -0.24 -28.18
CA ASP A 453 23.08 1.11 -28.66
C ASP A 453 24.28 2.00 -28.32
N LYS A 454 24.92 2.55 -29.36
CA LYS A 454 26.16 3.32 -29.22
C LYS A 454 25.97 4.71 -28.66
N THR A 455 24.73 5.20 -28.64
CA THR A 455 24.44 6.62 -28.39
C THR A 455 23.50 6.81 -27.22
N ASN A 456 22.46 5.98 -27.11
CA ASN A 456 21.39 6.21 -26.16
C ASN A 456 21.53 5.30 -24.93
N PRO A 457 21.34 5.84 -23.71
CA PRO A 457 21.18 4.99 -22.54
C PRO A 457 19.99 4.03 -22.70
N ALA A 458 19.97 2.96 -21.91
CA ALA A 458 18.91 1.95 -21.91
C ALA A 458 17.50 2.56 -21.84
N SER A 459 17.31 3.59 -21.02
CA SER A 459 16.05 4.34 -20.87
C SER A 459 15.63 5.15 -22.11
N MET A 460 16.45 5.23 -23.15
CA MET A 460 16.19 5.91 -24.42
C MET A 460 16.44 4.98 -25.63
N SER A 461 16.82 3.72 -25.39
CA SER A 461 17.20 2.81 -26.45
C SER A 461 16.05 1.90 -26.87
N LYS A 462 15.67 1.98 -28.15
CA LYS A 462 14.67 1.08 -28.74
C LYS A 462 15.15 -0.38 -28.72
N ALA A 463 16.45 -0.61 -28.90
CA ALA A 463 17.05 -1.95 -28.84
C ALA A 463 16.85 -2.59 -27.46
N VAL A 464 16.94 -1.79 -26.39
CA VAL A 464 16.76 -2.25 -25.02
C VAL A 464 15.28 -2.37 -24.63
N MET A 465 14.48 -1.32 -24.86
CA MET A 465 13.10 -1.30 -24.38
C MET A 465 12.11 -2.03 -25.29
N ALA A 466 12.11 -1.73 -26.59
CA ALA A 466 11.18 -2.36 -27.52
C ALA A 466 11.67 -3.76 -27.94
N ASP A 467 12.93 -3.90 -28.34
CA ASP A 467 13.40 -5.15 -28.94
C ASP A 467 13.77 -6.20 -27.89
N LEU A 468 14.51 -5.83 -26.83
CA LEU A 468 14.84 -6.75 -25.76
C LEU A 468 13.69 -6.92 -24.76
N LEU A 469 13.26 -5.86 -24.07
CA LEU A 469 12.28 -5.98 -22.98
C LEU A 469 10.87 -6.35 -23.45
N ARG A 470 10.29 -5.61 -24.43
CA ARG A 470 8.93 -5.90 -24.92
C ARG A 470 8.83 -7.16 -25.77
N LYS A 471 9.77 -7.36 -26.71
CA LYS A 471 9.69 -8.47 -27.68
C LYS A 471 10.38 -9.74 -27.17
N GLN A 472 11.70 -9.70 -26.90
CA GLN A 472 12.42 -10.92 -26.52
C GLN A 472 11.98 -11.45 -25.15
N LEU A 473 11.93 -10.60 -24.12
CA LEU A 473 11.46 -10.98 -22.79
C LEU A 473 9.93 -11.00 -22.66
N SER A 474 9.21 -10.67 -23.74
CA SER A 474 7.74 -10.70 -23.81
C SER A 474 7.03 -9.89 -22.71
N PHE A 475 7.67 -8.89 -22.09
CA PHE A 475 7.05 -8.16 -20.99
C PHE A 475 5.87 -7.31 -21.50
N LYS A 476 4.74 -7.37 -20.79
CA LYS A 476 3.48 -6.69 -21.17
C LYS A 476 3.05 -5.57 -20.23
N GLY A 477 3.63 -5.49 -19.03
CA GLY A 477 3.34 -4.45 -18.04
C GLY A 477 4.00 -3.11 -18.37
N VAL A 478 4.00 -2.19 -17.41
CA VAL A 478 4.44 -0.80 -17.58
C VAL A 478 5.97 -0.69 -17.61
N ILE A 479 6.51 0.07 -18.56
CA ILE A 479 7.89 0.60 -18.52
C ILE A 479 7.87 1.96 -17.85
N ILE A 480 8.66 2.12 -16.80
CA ILE A 480 8.99 3.43 -16.24
C ILE A 480 10.48 3.72 -16.41
N THR A 481 10.86 4.97 -16.65
CA THR A 481 12.26 5.37 -16.60
C THR A 481 12.75 5.45 -15.16
N ASP A 482 14.05 5.33 -14.94
CA ASP A 482 14.70 5.95 -13.77
C ASP A 482 14.54 7.49 -13.83
N ASP A 483 14.97 8.21 -12.80
CA ASP A 483 14.75 9.66 -12.71
C ASP A 483 15.49 10.44 -13.81
N MET A 484 14.72 11.02 -14.72
CA MET A 484 15.24 11.83 -15.84
C MET A 484 16.00 13.08 -15.40
N THR A 485 15.96 13.43 -14.11
CA THR A 485 16.74 14.55 -13.54
C THR A 485 18.14 14.16 -13.10
N MET A 486 18.51 12.87 -13.15
CA MET A 486 19.86 12.38 -12.85
C MET A 486 20.90 12.90 -13.84
N GLY A 487 22.15 13.07 -13.36
CA GLY A 487 23.27 13.59 -14.15
C GLY A 487 23.54 12.79 -15.44
N ALA A 488 23.34 11.46 -15.41
CA ALA A 488 23.44 10.60 -16.61
C ALA A 488 22.55 11.06 -17.78
N ILE A 489 21.48 11.82 -17.51
CA ILE A 489 20.62 12.44 -18.51
C ILE A 489 20.91 13.93 -18.62
N THR A 490 20.80 14.68 -17.53
CA THR A 490 20.78 16.15 -17.56
C THR A 490 22.10 16.80 -17.98
N GLU A 491 23.24 16.11 -17.78
CA GLU A 491 24.55 16.60 -18.21
C GLU A 491 24.86 16.29 -19.70
N HIS A 492 24.11 15.38 -20.31
CA HIS A 492 24.40 14.85 -21.66
C HIS A 492 23.31 15.14 -22.69
N PHE A 493 22.06 15.32 -22.24
CA PHE A 493 20.89 15.44 -23.10
C PHE A 493 19.98 16.58 -22.67
N ASP A 494 19.30 17.18 -23.65
CA ASP A 494 18.14 18.01 -23.35
C ASP A 494 17.03 17.11 -22.79
N ILE A 495 16.58 17.38 -21.56
CA ILE A 495 15.62 16.52 -20.86
C ILE A 495 14.28 16.35 -21.61
N GLY A 496 13.84 17.36 -22.36
CA GLY A 496 12.62 17.30 -23.16
C GLY A 496 12.79 16.36 -24.36
N LYS A 497 13.91 16.46 -25.08
CA LYS A 497 14.25 15.53 -26.16
C LYS A 497 14.50 14.11 -25.64
N ALA A 498 15.15 13.98 -24.48
CA ALA A 498 15.41 12.68 -23.86
C ALA A 498 14.10 11.96 -23.51
N ALA A 499 13.10 12.66 -22.97
CA ALA A 499 11.79 12.10 -22.70
C ALA A 499 11.06 11.67 -23.99
N VAL A 500 11.12 12.47 -25.06
CA VAL A 500 10.56 12.11 -26.37
C VAL A 500 11.20 10.84 -26.93
N GLU A 501 12.53 10.73 -26.91
CA GLU A 501 13.23 9.52 -27.36
C GLU A 501 12.91 8.31 -26.47
N SER A 502 12.78 8.51 -25.16
CA SER A 502 12.37 7.45 -24.23
C SER A 502 10.98 6.88 -24.56
N VAL A 503 9.98 7.74 -24.80
CA VAL A 503 8.63 7.30 -25.19
C VAL A 503 8.64 6.58 -26.55
N LYS A 504 9.39 7.09 -27.53
CA LYS A 504 9.57 6.44 -28.85
C LYS A 504 10.23 5.08 -28.73
N ALA A 505 11.18 4.94 -27.80
CA ALA A 505 11.91 3.71 -27.57
C ALA A 505 11.10 2.66 -26.81
N GLY A 506 10.13 3.07 -25.97
CA GLY A 506 9.18 2.14 -25.35
C GLY A 506 8.69 2.49 -23.96
N SER A 507 9.13 3.60 -23.34
CA SER A 507 8.67 3.99 -22.00
C SER A 507 7.19 4.34 -21.98
N ASP A 508 6.46 3.83 -20.99
CA ASP A 508 5.05 4.15 -20.77
C ASP A 508 4.90 5.30 -19.76
N ILE A 509 5.79 5.38 -18.75
CA ILE A 509 5.86 6.45 -17.77
C ILE A 509 7.27 7.07 -17.77
N ILE A 510 7.33 8.41 -17.73
CA ILE A 510 8.54 9.19 -17.53
C ILE A 510 8.56 9.68 -16.08
N LEU A 511 9.60 9.29 -15.34
CA LEU A 511 9.82 9.72 -13.96
C LEU A 511 10.66 10.99 -13.95
N VAL A 512 10.17 12.02 -13.26
CA VAL A 512 10.83 13.32 -13.14
C VAL A 512 10.77 13.74 -11.68
N GLY A 513 11.78 13.38 -10.91
CA GLY A 513 11.74 13.52 -9.45
C GLY A 513 11.97 14.94 -8.94
N HIS A 514 12.53 15.84 -9.76
CA HIS A 514 12.95 17.15 -9.30
C HIS A 514 12.65 18.28 -10.30
N ASP A 515 12.45 19.47 -9.74
CA ASP A 515 12.15 20.72 -10.46
C ASP A 515 10.87 20.70 -11.31
N TYR A 516 9.86 21.47 -10.86
CA TYR A 516 8.60 21.68 -11.57
C TYR A 516 8.80 22.11 -13.05
N ASN A 517 9.81 22.93 -13.34
CA ASN A 517 10.02 23.41 -14.71
C ASN A 517 10.51 22.30 -15.64
N ASN A 518 11.25 21.31 -15.12
CA ASN A 518 11.64 20.13 -15.89
C ASN A 518 10.41 19.30 -16.28
N VAL A 519 9.48 19.12 -15.35
CA VAL A 519 8.20 18.43 -15.61
C VAL A 519 7.43 19.14 -16.72
N VAL A 520 7.24 20.46 -16.61
CA VAL A 520 6.52 21.26 -17.62
C VAL A 520 7.21 21.22 -18.98
N LYS A 521 8.55 21.27 -19.01
CA LYS A 521 9.33 21.18 -20.24
C LYS A 521 9.17 19.83 -20.93
N ILE A 522 9.18 18.73 -20.17
CA ILE A 522 8.96 17.38 -20.71
C ILE A 522 7.55 17.26 -21.28
N ILE A 523 6.52 17.66 -20.53
CA ILE A 523 5.12 17.63 -20.99
C ILE A 523 4.97 18.40 -22.30
N SER A 524 5.50 19.63 -22.35
CA SER A 524 5.46 20.47 -23.55
C SER A 524 6.19 19.82 -24.74
N SER A 525 7.31 19.15 -24.48
CA SER A 525 8.10 18.47 -25.52
C SER A 525 7.36 17.24 -26.07
N LEU A 526 6.69 16.48 -25.21
CA LEU A 526 5.90 15.32 -25.60
C LEU A 526 4.66 15.72 -26.41
N ILE A 527 3.93 16.76 -25.98
CA ILE A 527 2.79 17.32 -26.75
C ILE A 527 3.26 17.72 -28.15
N ASN A 528 4.31 18.54 -28.25
CA ASN A 528 4.87 18.97 -29.53
C ASN A 528 5.32 17.78 -30.39
N ALA A 529 5.90 16.74 -29.79
CA ALA A 529 6.32 15.56 -30.53
C ALA A 529 5.14 14.76 -31.08
N VAL A 530 4.01 14.70 -30.39
CA VAL A 530 2.79 14.06 -30.91
C VAL A 530 2.16 14.90 -32.02
N GLU A 531 1.99 16.20 -31.80
CA GLU A 531 1.38 17.12 -32.79
C GLU A 531 2.15 17.15 -34.11
N ASN A 532 3.48 17.07 -34.05
CA ASN A 532 4.35 17.03 -35.23
C ASN A 532 4.56 15.61 -35.80
N GLY A 533 3.88 14.60 -35.26
CA GLY A 533 3.95 13.21 -35.74
C GLY A 533 5.23 12.44 -35.37
N GLY A 534 6.07 12.98 -34.49
CA GLY A 534 7.25 12.30 -33.95
C GLY A 534 6.92 11.16 -32.97
N ILE A 535 5.76 11.24 -32.30
CA ILE A 535 5.14 10.15 -31.53
C ILE A 535 3.73 9.92 -32.10
N SER A 536 3.45 8.71 -32.57
CA SER A 536 2.12 8.38 -33.08
C SER A 536 1.09 8.31 -31.94
N GLU A 537 -0.17 8.65 -32.21
CA GLU A 537 -1.27 8.46 -31.25
C GLU A 537 -1.44 7.00 -30.83
N GLN A 538 -1.19 6.04 -31.73
CA GLN A 538 -1.21 4.61 -31.37
C GLN A 538 -0.22 4.28 -30.25
N ARG A 539 1.05 4.70 -30.39
CA ARG A 539 2.09 4.51 -29.36
C ARG A 539 1.65 5.10 -28.02
N LEU A 540 1.02 6.28 -28.04
CA LEU A 540 0.47 6.92 -26.85
C LEU A 540 -0.63 6.06 -26.22
N ASN A 541 -1.65 5.68 -27.00
CA ASN A 541 -2.78 4.88 -26.52
C ASN A 541 -2.33 3.52 -25.94
N GLU A 542 -1.31 2.88 -26.51
CA GLU A 542 -0.70 1.66 -25.96
C GLU A 542 -0.12 1.86 -24.55
N SER A 543 0.53 3.00 -24.28
CA SER A 543 1.02 3.34 -22.93
C SER A 543 -0.14 3.56 -21.98
N ILE A 544 -1.14 4.35 -22.39
CA ILE A 544 -2.29 4.69 -21.54
C ILE A 544 -3.10 3.45 -21.19
N GLU A 545 -3.26 2.52 -22.13
CA GLU A 545 -3.90 1.25 -21.88
C GLU A 545 -3.21 0.48 -20.76
N ARG A 546 -1.88 0.33 -20.80
CA ARG A 546 -1.11 -0.34 -19.73
C ARG A 546 -1.24 0.37 -18.40
N ILE A 547 -1.19 1.71 -18.40
CA ILE A 547 -1.34 2.52 -17.19
C ILE A 547 -2.71 2.32 -16.55
N ILE A 548 -3.80 2.36 -17.34
CA ILE A 548 -5.16 2.14 -16.84
C ILE A 548 -5.32 0.68 -16.37
N GLN A 549 -4.80 -0.30 -17.11
CA GLN A 549 -4.81 -1.71 -16.71
C GLN A 549 -4.12 -1.90 -15.36
N LEU A 550 -2.96 -1.27 -15.15
CA LEU A 550 -2.22 -1.34 -13.90
C LEU A 550 -3.01 -0.71 -12.74
N LYS A 551 -3.57 0.50 -12.92
CA LYS A 551 -4.40 1.16 -11.91
C LYS A 551 -5.61 0.29 -11.52
N ARG A 552 -6.28 -0.32 -12.50
CA ARG A 552 -7.42 -1.24 -12.27
C ARG A 552 -6.98 -2.53 -11.57
N LYS A 553 -5.87 -3.14 -12.00
CA LYS A 553 -5.35 -4.39 -11.39
C LYS A 553 -5.13 -4.25 -9.89
N TYR A 554 -4.63 -3.10 -9.45
CA TYR A 554 -4.32 -2.81 -8.04
C TYR A 554 -5.41 -2.05 -7.30
N LEU A 555 -6.59 -1.85 -7.92
CA LEU A 555 -7.72 -1.13 -7.32
C LEU A 555 -7.32 0.27 -6.81
N ILE A 556 -6.42 0.95 -7.53
CA ILE A 556 -5.90 2.25 -7.14
C ILE A 556 -7.04 3.25 -7.09
N ASN A 557 -7.13 3.99 -5.99
CA ASN A 557 -8.15 5.00 -5.77
C ASN A 557 -7.59 6.12 -4.88
N ASP A 558 -8.18 7.30 -4.99
CA ASP A 558 -7.79 8.48 -4.25
C ASP A 558 -8.61 8.66 -2.96
N THR A 559 -9.08 7.56 -2.34
CA THR A 559 -9.74 7.71 -1.04
C THR A 559 -8.74 8.07 0.04
N LYS A 560 -9.21 8.93 0.94
CA LYS A 560 -8.48 9.35 2.14
C LYS A 560 -8.09 8.14 2.98
N VAL A 561 -6.89 8.17 3.57
CA VAL A 561 -6.43 7.20 4.57
C VAL A 561 -6.28 7.86 5.94
N GLU A 562 -6.33 7.05 7.01
CA GLU A 562 -6.11 7.48 8.38
C GLU A 562 -4.60 7.48 8.73
N ASN A 563 -4.26 7.93 9.94
CA ASN A 563 -2.87 7.91 10.40
C ASN A 563 -2.42 6.47 10.69
N PRO A 564 -1.18 6.11 10.34
CA PRO A 564 -0.68 4.75 10.50
C PRO A 564 -0.43 4.40 11.98
N ASN A 565 -0.66 3.14 12.36
CA ASN A 565 -0.25 2.63 13.67
C ASN A 565 1.23 2.20 13.67
N ILE A 566 2.12 3.17 13.91
CA ILE A 566 3.58 2.93 13.88
C ILE A 566 4.02 1.85 14.88
N ASN A 567 3.39 1.76 16.04
CA ASN A 567 3.76 0.76 17.05
C ASN A 567 3.44 -0.67 16.58
N GLU A 568 2.32 -0.86 15.90
CA GLU A 568 1.91 -2.15 15.34
C GLU A 568 2.80 -2.57 14.17
N LEU A 569 3.13 -1.63 13.27
CA LEU A 569 4.10 -1.85 12.20
C LEU A 569 5.45 -2.28 12.79
N ASN A 570 5.96 -1.52 13.77
CA ASN A 570 7.22 -1.84 14.45
C ASN A 570 7.19 -3.18 15.18
N HIS A 571 6.06 -3.53 15.81
CA HIS A 571 5.90 -4.83 16.46
C HIS A 571 5.98 -5.98 15.45
N SER A 572 5.32 -5.83 14.31
CA SER A 572 5.32 -6.82 13.22
C SER A 572 6.71 -7.00 12.61
N ILE A 573 7.41 -5.88 12.35
CA ILE A 573 8.76 -5.89 11.80
C ILE A 573 9.74 -6.52 12.79
N ASN A 574 9.75 -6.08 14.05
CA ASN A 574 10.63 -6.66 15.07
C ASN A 574 10.39 -8.17 15.26
N SER A 575 9.12 -8.59 15.27
CA SER A 575 8.77 -10.01 15.40
C SER A 575 9.29 -10.83 14.21
N LEU A 576 9.21 -10.28 12.99
CA LEU A 576 9.80 -10.91 11.81
C LEU A 576 11.32 -10.99 11.92
N LEU A 577 12.00 -9.86 12.19
CA LEU A 577 13.46 -9.81 12.22
C LEU A 577 14.04 -10.72 13.30
N LYS A 578 13.40 -10.79 14.47
CA LYS A 578 13.80 -11.69 15.56
C LYS A 578 13.80 -13.17 15.15
N ASN A 579 12.89 -13.59 14.27
CA ASN A 579 12.79 -14.98 13.85
C ASN A 579 13.86 -15.40 12.83
N TYR A 580 14.51 -14.45 12.14
CA TYR A 580 15.43 -14.75 11.04
C TYR A 580 16.84 -14.20 11.23
N LEU A 581 17.04 -13.19 12.07
CA LEU A 581 18.31 -12.49 12.26
C LEU A 581 18.86 -12.54 13.69
N HIS A 582 18.11 -13.09 14.65
CA HIS A 582 18.48 -13.12 16.07
C HIS A 582 18.44 -14.53 16.66
#